data_AF-A0A5C4NUR0-F1
#
_entry.id   AF-A0A5C4NUR0-F1
#
_cell.length_a   1.000
_cell.length_b   1.000
_cell.length_c   1.000
_cell.angle_alpha   90.00
_cell.angle_beta   90.00
_cell.angle_gamma   90.00
#
_symmetry.space_group_name_H-M   'P 1'
#
loop_
_entity.id
_entity.type
_entity.pdbx_description
1 polymer ?
#
loop_
_entity_poly.entity_id
_entity_poly.type
_entity_poly.pdbx_seq_one_letter_code
_entity_poly.pdbx_strand_id
1 'polypeptide(L)'
;MSEVVDNYGWAKRAALTADAHNADQAEVEAIKQTIVATAISMYDERLAEELEPEGNNLTRIDEQMLADVELDSLSGRIIEEIQRRVELLGENYPFTLIDGSLEYTPSKTGVYEFCLAVSTAPNLTTGNFVELARYFEILAGDVVCHYMGVGSKFIRSGAPAYPQEALIRTFKGAIDHLHSETGEWCWSPSDEAEADLAAIKDEGMDFVVWKSLDRRKGRLFVLGQCACGRTDWHQKTDDLNLSRIKRWVRELPPVQPIRAFATPHNVTATLVFGTLSTYAGLSFDRIRLTAVANSPMNRDHFSVKHAPTLLRLTQLVIAEARLAEVA
;
A
#
# COMPACT_ATOMS: atom_id res chain seq x y z
N MET A 1 -20.74 3.59 14.03
CA MET A 1 -20.02 4.03 12.82
C MET A 1 -21.08 4.15 11.73
N SER A 2 -21.35 5.37 11.24
CA SER A 2 -22.11 5.52 10.00
C SER A 2 -21.26 4.96 8.87
N GLU A 3 -21.86 4.17 7.98
CA GLU A 3 -21.20 3.70 6.76
C GLU A 3 -20.89 4.95 5.92
N VAL A 4 -19.63 5.14 5.53
CA VAL A 4 -19.25 6.24 4.61
C VAL A 4 -19.98 5.96 3.30
N VAL A 5 -20.92 6.84 2.92
CA VAL A 5 -21.78 6.64 1.75
C VAL A 5 -21.05 7.12 0.50
N ASP A 6 -20.03 6.39 0.07
CA ASP A 6 -19.27 6.63 -1.16
C ASP A 6 -19.42 5.43 -2.13
N ASN A 7 -20.67 5.20 -2.55
CA ASN A 7 -21.10 4.03 -3.34
C ASN A 7 -20.70 4.08 -4.83
N TYR A 8 -19.47 4.51 -5.14
CA TYR A 8 -18.95 4.45 -6.50
C TYR A 8 -18.44 3.04 -6.81
N GLY A 9 -18.93 2.44 -7.90
CA GLY A 9 -18.53 1.10 -8.32
C GLY A 9 -17.17 1.03 -9.02
N TRP A 10 -16.66 -0.19 -9.21
CA TRP A 10 -15.36 -0.50 -9.84
C TRP A 10 -15.10 0.20 -11.18
N ALA A 11 -16.13 0.52 -11.95
CA ALA A 11 -16.00 1.25 -13.21
C ALA A 11 -15.40 2.66 -13.04
N LYS A 12 -15.61 3.32 -11.90
CA LYS A 12 -15.07 4.65 -11.61
C LYS A 12 -13.69 4.65 -10.98
N ARG A 13 -13.10 3.47 -10.71
CA ARG A 13 -11.84 3.34 -9.95
C ARG A 13 -10.69 4.19 -10.49
N ALA A 14 -10.58 4.38 -11.80
CA ALA A 14 -9.49 5.15 -12.38
C ALA A 14 -9.56 6.64 -12.00
N ALA A 15 -10.73 7.26 -12.13
CA ALA A 15 -10.97 8.63 -11.70
C ALA A 15 -10.76 8.79 -10.19
N LEU A 16 -11.31 7.84 -9.40
CA LEU A 16 -11.13 7.85 -7.94
C LEU A 16 -9.66 7.66 -7.52
N THR A 17 -8.88 6.89 -8.28
CA THR A 17 -7.43 6.72 -8.05
C THR A 17 -6.69 8.03 -8.33
N ALA A 18 -7.11 8.79 -9.35
CA ALA A 18 -6.56 10.11 -9.63
C ALA A 18 -6.89 11.11 -8.50
N ASP A 19 -8.15 11.12 -8.01
CA ASP A 19 -8.54 11.96 -6.88
C ASP A 19 -7.74 11.60 -5.61
N ALA A 20 -7.54 10.30 -5.33
CA ALA A 20 -6.70 9.83 -4.24
C ALA A 20 -5.24 10.28 -4.37
N HIS A 21 -4.73 10.28 -5.61
CA HIS A 21 -3.36 10.71 -5.90
C HIS A 21 -3.18 12.21 -5.69
N ASN A 22 -4.15 13.03 -6.11
CA ASN A 22 -4.10 14.48 -5.90
C ASN A 22 -4.18 14.83 -4.40
N ALA A 23 -4.98 14.09 -3.63
CA ALA A 23 -4.99 14.20 -2.18
C ALA A 23 -3.64 13.79 -1.56
N ASP A 24 -2.96 12.77 -2.10
CA ASP A 24 -1.61 12.39 -1.66
C ASP A 24 -0.59 13.51 -1.90
N GLN A 25 -0.68 14.22 -3.03
CA GLN A 25 0.21 15.37 -3.29
C GLN A 25 0.00 16.50 -2.27
N ALA A 26 -1.26 16.85 -1.98
CA ALA A 26 -1.58 17.84 -0.96
C ALA A 26 -1.04 17.44 0.43
N GLU A 27 -1.11 16.15 0.78
CA GLU A 27 -0.55 15.61 2.02
C GLU A 27 0.99 15.70 2.05
N VAL A 28 1.67 15.40 0.93
CA VAL A 28 3.13 15.54 0.82
C VAL A 28 3.56 17.00 1.01
N GLU A 29 2.84 17.94 0.41
CA GLU A 29 3.11 19.37 0.57
C GLU A 29 2.90 19.83 2.02
N ALA A 30 1.83 19.36 2.68
CA ALA A 30 1.60 19.62 4.09
C ALA A 30 2.74 19.09 4.97
N ILE A 31 3.33 17.93 4.66
CA ILE A 31 4.53 17.44 5.38
C ILE A 31 5.74 18.34 5.14
N LYS A 32 5.94 18.86 3.93
CA LYS A 32 7.09 19.72 3.60
C LYS A 32 7.01 21.07 4.31
N GLN A 33 5.84 21.69 4.36
CA GLN A 33 5.65 23.08 4.80
C GLN A 33 4.95 23.20 6.17
N THR A 34 4.56 22.08 6.78
CA THR A 34 3.75 21.96 8.01
C THR A 34 2.29 22.41 7.86
N ILE A 35 2.01 23.49 7.12
CA ILE A 35 0.66 23.96 6.82
C ILE A 35 0.59 24.36 5.33
N VAL A 36 -0.39 23.84 4.59
CA VAL A 36 -0.59 24.15 3.16
C VAL A 36 -2.07 24.28 2.83
N ALA A 37 -2.45 25.31 2.06
CA ALA A 37 -3.78 25.39 1.47
C ALA A 37 -3.93 24.34 0.36
N THR A 38 -4.99 23.54 0.36
CA THR A 38 -5.16 22.42 -0.59
C THR A 38 -5.16 22.87 -2.05
N ALA A 39 -5.57 24.11 -2.31
CA ALA A 39 -5.57 24.72 -3.65
C ALA A 39 -4.17 25.09 -4.18
N ILE A 40 -3.16 25.34 -3.32
CA ILE A 40 -1.83 25.81 -3.75
C ILE A 40 -1.03 24.67 -4.41
N SER A 41 -1.15 23.44 -3.91
CA SER A 41 -0.49 22.25 -4.48
C SER A 41 -0.92 21.96 -5.93
N MET A 42 -2.08 22.48 -6.36
CA MET A 42 -2.66 22.23 -7.69
C MET A 42 -2.11 23.17 -8.78
N TYR A 43 -1.63 24.36 -8.39
CA TYR A 43 -1.14 25.36 -9.35
C TYR A 43 0.21 24.95 -9.96
N ASP A 44 1.10 24.33 -9.18
CA ASP A 44 2.44 23.95 -9.66
C ASP A 44 2.41 22.77 -10.65
N GLU A 45 1.48 21.81 -10.49
CA GLU A 45 1.37 20.64 -11.37
C GLU A 45 0.70 20.98 -12.72
N ARG A 46 -0.35 21.82 -12.73
CA ARG A 46 -0.93 22.32 -13.99
C ARG A 46 0.05 23.14 -14.80
N LEU A 47 0.89 23.96 -14.15
CA LEU A 47 1.94 24.70 -14.87
C LEU A 47 2.94 23.77 -15.56
N ALA A 48 3.16 22.57 -15.00
CA ALA A 48 4.02 21.55 -15.59
C ALA A 48 3.32 20.78 -16.73
N GLU A 49 2.01 20.55 -16.66
CA GLU A 49 1.23 19.85 -17.69
C GLU A 49 0.80 20.74 -18.88
N GLU A 50 0.64 22.06 -18.70
CA GLU A 50 0.17 23.01 -19.74
C GLU A 50 1.22 23.42 -20.80
N LEU A 51 2.40 22.78 -20.86
CA LEU A 51 3.46 23.14 -21.82
C LEU A 51 3.29 22.57 -23.25
N GLU A 52 2.15 21.96 -23.59
CA GLU A 52 1.82 21.62 -24.99
C GLU A 52 0.47 22.22 -25.42
N PRO A 53 0.43 23.47 -25.93
CA PRO A 53 -0.80 24.04 -26.46
C PRO A 53 -1.08 23.46 -27.87
N GLU A 54 -1.92 22.43 -27.95
CA GLU A 54 -2.61 22.09 -29.20
C GLU A 54 -3.80 23.05 -29.41
N GLY A 55 -3.78 23.71 -30.57
CA GLY A 55 -4.62 24.86 -30.90
C GLY A 55 -6.12 24.67 -30.67
N ASN A 56 -6.66 25.44 -29.72
CA ASN A 56 -8.08 25.73 -29.61
C ASN A 56 -8.32 27.24 -29.73
N ASN A 57 -9.31 27.61 -30.54
CA ASN A 57 -9.74 29.01 -30.76
C ASN A 57 -10.66 29.48 -29.61
N LEU A 58 -10.23 29.36 -28.37
CA LEU A 58 -10.93 29.97 -27.25
C LEU A 58 -10.36 31.38 -27.03
N THR A 59 -11.21 32.33 -26.59
CA THR A 59 -10.66 33.60 -26.14
C THR A 59 -9.95 33.38 -24.81
N ARG A 60 -8.87 34.12 -24.55
CA ARG A 60 -8.10 34.01 -23.29
C ARG A 60 -8.96 34.12 -22.02
N ILE A 61 -10.13 34.76 -22.11
CA ILE A 61 -11.08 34.90 -21.00
C ILE A 61 -11.90 33.62 -20.80
N ASP A 62 -12.34 32.97 -21.88
CA ASP A 62 -13.07 31.70 -21.82
C ASP A 62 -12.16 30.57 -21.30
N GLU A 63 -10.88 30.57 -21.71
CA GLU A 63 -9.86 29.63 -21.20
C GLU A 63 -9.62 29.81 -19.69
N GLN A 64 -9.53 31.05 -19.22
CA GLN A 64 -9.36 31.36 -17.79
C GLN A 64 -10.59 30.95 -16.97
N MET A 65 -11.80 31.26 -17.45
CA MET A 65 -13.03 30.88 -16.74
C MET A 65 -13.22 29.36 -16.68
N LEU A 66 -12.91 28.64 -17.76
CA LEU A 66 -12.94 27.18 -17.77
C LEU A 66 -11.90 26.58 -16.82
N ALA A 67 -10.68 27.13 -16.81
CA ALA A 67 -9.63 26.73 -15.90
C ALA A 67 -10.02 26.90 -14.43
N ASP A 68 -10.66 28.03 -14.07
CA ASP A 68 -11.13 28.32 -12.72
C ASP A 68 -12.21 27.33 -12.27
N VAL A 69 -13.20 27.03 -13.13
CA VAL A 69 -14.27 26.07 -12.82
C VAL A 69 -13.72 24.65 -12.61
N GLU A 70 -12.74 24.24 -13.42
CA GLU A 70 -12.09 22.94 -13.27
C GLU A 70 -11.24 22.86 -12.00
N LEU A 71 -10.53 23.93 -11.64
CA LEU A 71 -9.77 24.04 -10.39
C LEU A 71 -10.68 23.92 -9.16
N ASP A 72 -11.80 24.66 -9.15
CA ASP A 72 -12.77 24.59 -8.06
C ASP A 72 -13.35 23.17 -7.92
N SER A 73 -13.69 22.52 -9.04
CA SER A 73 -14.19 21.15 -9.03
C SER A 73 -13.16 20.15 -8.52
N LEU A 74 -11.90 20.28 -8.93
CA LEU A 74 -10.82 19.40 -8.50
C LEU A 74 -10.47 19.62 -7.02
N SER A 75 -10.43 20.87 -6.56
CA SER A 75 -10.23 21.21 -5.15
C SER A 75 -11.32 20.61 -4.28
N GLY A 76 -12.58 20.67 -4.73
CA GLY A 76 -13.71 20.01 -4.07
C GLY A 76 -13.51 18.50 -3.91
N ARG A 77 -13.09 17.79 -4.97
CA ARG A 77 -12.85 16.33 -4.91
C ARG A 77 -11.70 15.96 -3.98
N ILE A 78 -10.62 16.75 -3.95
CA ILE A 78 -9.49 16.56 -3.04
C ILE A 78 -9.95 16.71 -1.59
N ILE A 79 -10.73 17.76 -1.29
CA ILE A 79 -11.27 18.00 0.05
C ILE A 79 -12.19 16.85 0.48
N GLU A 80 -13.08 16.38 -0.39
CA GLU A 80 -13.97 15.24 -0.11
C GLU A 80 -13.17 13.97 0.24
N GLU A 81 -12.13 13.66 -0.52
CA GLU A 81 -11.27 12.51 -0.29
C GLU A 81 -10.46 12.64 1.02
N ILE A 82 -9.95 13.83 1.34
CA ILE A 82 -9.30 14.10 2.64
C ILE A 82 -10.29 13.92 3.79
N GLN A 83 -11.49 14.50 3.69
CA GLN A 83 -12.54 14.38 4.70
C GLN A 83 -12.89 12.92 4.96
N ARG A 84 -13.00 12.11 3.90
CA ARG A 84 -13.18 10.65 4.03
C ARG A 84 -12.04 9.99 4.81
N ARG A 85 -10.78 10.35 4.56
CA ARG A 85 -9.63 9.80 5.31
C ARG A 85 -9.68 10.19 6.79
N VAL A 86 -10.05 11.43 7.09
CA VAL A 86 -10.30 11.92 8.46
C VAL A 86 -11.38 11.08 9.13
N GLU A 87 -12.51 10.82 8.46
CA GLU A 87 -13.60 10.00 9.02
C GLU A 87 -13.17 8.55 9.29
N LEU A 88 -12.39 7.95 8.39
CA LEU A 88 -11.97 6.55 8.50
C LEU A 88 -10.89 6.32 9.57
N LEU A 89 -9.96 7.25 9.74
CA LEU A 89 -8.83 7.11 10.67
C LEU A 89 -9.02 7.84 11.99
N GLY A 90 -9.88 8.87 12.03
CA GLY A 90 -10.07 9.75 13.18
C GLY A 90 -8.74 10.33 13.66
N GLU A 91 -8.48 10.21 14.96
CA GLU A 91 -7.25 10.68 15.62
C GLU A 91 -5.96 10.00 15.10
N ASN A 92 -6.06 8.93 14.30
CA ASN A 92 -4.90 8.26 13.72
C ASN A 92 -4.49 8.84 12.36
N TYR A 93 -5.25 9.79 11.81
CA TYR A 93 -4.90 10.52 10.60
C TYR A 93 -3.93 11.66 10.96
N PRO A 94 -2.76 11.77 10.29
CA PRO A 94 -1.75 12.76 10.67
C PRO A 94 -2.01 14.18 10.16
N PHE A 95 -3.17 14.45 9.56
CA PHE A 95 -3.52 15.77 9.05
C PHE A 95 -4.82 16.29 9.66
N THR A 96 -4.86 17.59 9.91
CA THR A 96 -6.08 18.30 10.30
C THR A 96 -6.48 19.25 9.18
N LEU A 97 -7.74 19.16 8.72
CA LEU A 97 -8.29 20.08 7.73
C LEU A 97 -8.92 21.28 8.45
N ILE A 98 -8.34 22.47 8.29
CA ILE A 98 -8.80 23.74 8.88
C ILE A 98 -9.00 24.75 7.76
N ASP A 99 -10.24 25.19 7.53
CA ASP A 99 -10.59 26.21 6.53
C ASP A 99 -9.98 25.97 5.13
N GLY A 100 -9.97 24.71 4.67
CA GLY A 100 -9.38 24.32 3.38
C GLY A 100 -7.85 24.22 3.37
N SER A 101 -7.21 24.29 4.53
CA SER A 101 -5.77 24.07 4.70
C SER A 101 -5.52 22.77 5.46
N LEU A 102 -4.46 22.06 5.08
CA LEU A 102 -3.96 20.87 5.76
C LEU A 102 -2.83 21.25 6.70
N GLU A 103 -3.01 20.94 7.98
CA GLU A 103 -1.97 21.02 9.01
C GLU A 103 -1.46 19.61 9.33
N TYR A 104 -0.15 19.39 9.20
CA TYR A 104 0.49 18.11 9.45
C TYR A 104 0.97 17.97 10.91
N THR A 105 0.61 16.86 11.54
CA THR A 105 1.16 16.42 12.83
C THR A 105 1.74 15.02 12.67
N PRO A 106 3.04 14.80 12.95
CA PRO A 106 3.67 13.48 12.83
C PRO A 106 2.94 12.38 13.60
N SER A 107 2.66 11.27 12.93
CA SER A 107 2.07 10.09 13.55
C SER A 107 3.07 9.38 14.46
N LYS A 108 2.55 8.65 15.45
CA LYS A 108 3.38 7.93 16.43
C LYS A 108 4.15 6.76 15.82
N THR A 109 3.61 6.14 14.77
CA THR A 109 4.20 4.94 14.17
C THR A 109 4.93 5.22 12.86
N GLY A 110 4.66 6.34 12.19
CA GLY A 110 5.23 6.67 10.87
C GLY A 110 4.66 5.84 9.72
N VAL A 111 3.66 4.97 9.96
CA VAL A 111 3.12 4.04 8.95
C VAL A 111 2.36 4.78 7.87
N TYR A 112 1.57 5.80 8.24
CA TYR A 112 0.82 6.59 7.27
C TYR A 112 1.77 7.33 6.32
N GLU A 113 2.73 8.05 6.89
CA GLU A 113 3.71 8.85 6.17
C GLU A 113 4.58 8.00 5.26
N PHE A 114 5.01 6.82 5.74
CA PHE A 114 5.76 5.89 4.90
C PHE A 114 4.94 5.38 3.72
N CYS A 115 3.68 5.00 3.94
CA CYS A 115 2.81 4.57 2.84
C CYS A 115 2.60 5.70 1.83
N LEU A 116 2.39 6.93 2.30
CA LEU A 116 2.30 8.11 1.46
C LEU A 116 3.58 8.31 0.63
N ALA A 117 4.75 8.18 1.25
CA ALA A 117 6.03 8.27 0.55
C ALA A 117 6.20 7.17 -0.50
N VAL A 118 5.77 5.93 -0.22
CA VAL A 118 5.85 4.83 -1.19
C VAL A 118 4.93 5.09 -2.39
N SER A 119 3.71 5.59 -2.16
CA SER A 119 2.75 5.87 -3.24
C SER A 119 3.10 7.07 -4.12
N THR A 120 3.84 8.04 -3.58
CA THR A 120 4.25 9.26 -4.30
C THR A 120 5.68 9.22 -4.82
N ALA A 121 6.46 8.19 -4.45
CA ALA A 121 7.81 8.01 -4.97
C ALA A 121 7.82 7.99 -6.52
N PRO A 122 8.77 8.69 -7.16
CA PRO A 122 8.79 8.83 -8.62
C PRO A 122 9.10 7.50 -9.32
N ASN A 123 9.85 6.62 -8.67
CA ASN A 123 10.16 5.29 -9.17
C ASN A 123 10.40 4.35 -7.98
N LEU A 124 9.95 3.09 -8.08
CA LEU A 124 10.17 2.06 -7.04
C LEU A 124 11.02 0.89 -7.54
N THR A 125 11.43 0.91 -8.82
CA THR A 125 12.08 -0.24 -9.47
C THR A 125 13.60 -0.11 -9.57
N THR A 126 14.12 1.13 -9.56
CA THR A 126 15.57 1.39 -9.64
C THR A 126 15.99 2.52 -8.68
N GLY A 127 17.29 2.59 -8.37
CA GLY A 127 17.86 3.64 -7.52
C GLY A 127 17.55 3.48 -6.02
N ASN A 128 17.53 4.61 -5.31
CA ASN A 128 17.42 4.67 -3.84
C ASN A 128 16.03 4.28 -3.31
N PHE A 129 15.00 4.40 -4.13
CA PHE A 129 13.61 4.15 -3.76
C PHE A 129 13.20 2.67 -3.79
N VAL A 130 14.05 1.78 -4.32
CA VAL A 130 13.79 0.33 -4.31
C VAL A 130 13.65 -0.20 -2.88
N GLU A 131 14.33 0.44 -1.91
CA GLU A 131 14.21 0.08 -0.51
C GLU A 131 12.80 0.32 0.06
N LEU A 132 12.04 1.29 -0.47
CA LEU A 132 10.66 1.56 -0.06
C LEU A 132 9.76 0.36 -0.31
N ALA A 133 9.75 -0.17 -1.54
CA ALA A 133 8.91 -1.31 -1.91
C ALA A 133 9.28 -2.56 -1.09
N ARG A 134 10.58 -2.83 -0.91
CA ARG A 134 11.06 -3.98 -0.11
C ARG A 134 10.67 -3.87 1.35
N TYR A 135 10.79 -2.68 1.94
CA TYR A 135 10.42 -2.48 3.33
C TYR A 135 8.90 -2.49 3.52
N PHE A 136 8.14 -2.09 2.50
CA PHE A 136 6.67 -2.21 2.53
C PHE A 136 6.22 -3.66 2.68
N GLU A 137 6.86 -4.62 2.02
CA GLU A 137 6.56 -6.06 2.20
C GLU A 137 6.77 -6.52 3.66
N ILE A 138 7.84 -6.06 4.32
CA ILE A 138 8.08 -6.33 5.74
C ILE A 138 6.98 -5.73 6.60
N LEU A 139 6.68 -4.44 6.37
CA LEU A 139 5.68 -3.71 7.13
C LEU A 139 4.30 -4.35 6.99
N ALA A 140 3.89 -4.67 5.77
CA ALA A 140 2.62 -5.32 5.48
C ALA A 140 2.52 -6.68 6.17
N GLY A 141 3.56 -7.52 6.06
CA GLY A 141 3.60 -8.82 6.74
C GLY A 141 3.46 -8.70 8.26
N ASP A 142 4.16 -7.74 8.89
CA ASP A 142 4.08 -7.54 10.34
C ASP A 142 2.74 -6.93 10.78
N VAL A 143 2.15 -6.04 9.98
CA VAL A 143 0.80 -5.51 10.20
C VAL A 143 -0.23 -6.62 10.14
N VAL A 144 -0.19 -7.50 9.14
CA VAL A 144 -1.10 -8.64 9.04
C VAL A 144 -0.87 -9.63 10.19
N CYS A 145 0.38 -9.82 10.62
CA CYS A 145 0.71 -10.60 11.81
C CYS A 145 0.01 -10.09 13.07
N HIS A 146 0.07 -8.77 13.29
CA HIS A 146 -0.59 -8.13 14.43
C HIS A 146 -2.11 -8.08 14.29
N TYR A 147 -2.64 -7.95 13.06
CA TYR A 147 -4.07 -8.09 12.79
C TYR A 147 -4.59 -9.47 13.18
N MET A 148 -3.83 -10.54 12.90
CA MET A 148 -4.15 -11.89 13.35
C MET A 148 -3.99 -12.09 14.86
N GLY A 149 -3.40 -11.13 15.57
CA GLY A 149 -3.27 -11.06 17.02
C GLY A 149 -2.18 -11.95 17.63
N VAL A 150 -2.11 -11.96 18.96
CA VAL A 150 -1.05 -12.63 19.75
C VAL A 150 -0.81 -14.10 19.40
N GLY A 151 0.43 -14.50 19.18
CA GLY A 151 0.80 -15.87 18.80
C GLY A 151 0.81 -16.12 17.30
N SER A 152 0.59 -15.08 16.50
CA SER A 152 0.89 -15.12 15.07
C SER A 152 2.39 -14.94 14.83
N LYS A 153 2.89 -15.54 13.76
CA LYS A 153 4.23 -15.32 13.23
C LYS A 153 4.12 -14.99 11.74
N PHE A 154 5.12 -14.34 11.19
CA PHE A 154 5.20 -14.14 9.75
C PHE A 154 6.61 -14.37 9.22
N ILE A 155 6.69 -14.67 7.93
CA ILE A 155 7.89 -14.59 7.12
C ILE A 155 7.62 -13.73 5.89
N ARG A 156 8.67 -13.07 5.41
CA ARG A 156 8.70 -12.44 4.09
C ARG A 156 9.33 -13.42 3.09
N SER A 157 8.69 -13.59 1.94
CA SER A 157 9.15 -14.41 0.81
C SER A 157 9.46 -13.60 -0.44
N GLY A 158 9.13 -12.30 -0.45
CA GLY A 158 9.35 -11.40 -1.59
C GLY A 158 10.83 -11.23 -1.95
N ALA A 159 11.08 -11.13 -3.26
CA ALA A 159 12.42 -10.98 -3.81
C ALA A 159 12.78 -9.50 -4.08
N PRO A 160 14.03 -9.08 -3.85
CA PRO A 160 15.13 -9.84 -3.24
C PRO A 160 15.05 -9.80 -1.70
N ALA A 161 15.46 -10.91 -1.10
CA ALA A 161 15.59 -11.06 0.34
C ALA A 161 16.76 -10.22 0.91
N TYR A 162 16.61 -9.76 2.16
CA TYR A 162 17.72 -9.09 2.84
C TYR A 162 18.85 -10.08 3.14
N PRO A 163 20.11 -9.61 3.32
CA PRO A 163 21.24 -10.49 3.62
C PRO A 163 21.01 -11.43 4.82
N GLN A 164 20.25 -10.96 5.80
CA GLN A 164 19.90 -11.66 7.04
C GLN A 164 18.83 -12.75 6.85
N GLU A 165 18.11 -12.75 5.71
CA GLU A 165 17.06 -13.70 5.35
C GLU A 165 17.60 -14.81 4.42
N ALA A 166 18.88 -15.18 4.57
CA ALA A 166 19.60 -16.04 3.63
C ALA A 166 18.95 -17.40 3.36
N LEU A 167 18.18 -17.94 4.31
CA LEU A 167 17.47 -19.21 4.18
C LEU A 167 16.11 -19.10 3.46
N ILE A 168 15.54 -17.90 3.34
CA ILE A 168 14.20 -17.64 2.79
C ILE A 168 14.30 -16.95 1.41
N ARG A 169 15.49 -16.89 0.82
CA ARG A 169 15.76 -16.15 -0.44
C ARG A 169 15.04 -16.69 -1.67
N THR A 170 14.57 -17.94 -1.61
CA THR A 170 13.89 -18.60 -2.73
C THR A 170 12.52 -19.05 -2.28
N PHE A 171 11.61 -19.18 -3.24
CA PHE A 171 10.28 -19.70 -2.97
C PHE A 171 10.34 -21.07 -2.26
N LYS A 172 11.20 -21.98 -2.74
CA LYS A 172 11.47 -23.25 -2.04
C LYS A 172 11.96 -23.05 -0.61
N GLY A 173 12.90 -22.13 -0.37
CA GLY A 173 13.41 -21.83 0.97
C GLY A 173 12.30 -21.34 1.91
N ALA A 174 11.37 -20.52 1.41
CA ALA A 174 10.19 -20.10 2.18
C ALA A 174 9.29 -21.29 2.53
N ILE A 175 9.00 -22.19 1.59
CA ILE A 175 8.21 -23.40 1.83
C ILE A 175 8.92 -24.34 2.82
N ASP A 176 10.23 -24.56 2.69
CA ASP A 176 11.02 -25.39 3.61
C ASP A 176 11.03 -24.78 5.02
N HIS A 177 11.12 -23.45 5.13
CA HIS A 177 11.04 -22.78 6.42
C HIS A 177 9.65 -22.95 7.06
N LEU A 178 8.57 -22.73 6.29
CA LEU A 178 7.21 -23.01 6.75
C LEU A 178 7.03 -24.47 7.17
N HIS A 179 7.63 -25.42 6.45
CA HIS A 179 7.65 -26.83 6.83
C HIS A 179 8.29 -27.01 8.20
N SER A 180 9.49 -26.45 8.43
CA SER A 180 10.21 -26.60 9.69
C SER A 180 9.45 -26.02 10.88
N GLU A 181 8.73 -24.91 10.69
CA GLU A 181 7.98 -24.23 11.75
C GLU A 181 6.62 -24.87 12.02
N THR A 182 5.99 -25.50 11.02
CA THR A 182 4.57 -25.90 11.11
C THR A 182 4.33 -27.39 10.85
N GLY A 183 5.17 -28.05 10.06
CA GLY A 183 4.97 -29.41 9.57
C GLY A 183 3.80 -29.56 8.58
N GLU A 184 3.29 -28.45 8.02
CA GLU A 184 2.10 -28.45 7.14
C GLU A 184 2.41 -28.15 5.68
N TRP A 185 3.47 -27.41 5.39
CA TRP A 185 3.88 -27.08 4.03
C TRP A 185 4.94 -28.07 3.57
N CYS A 186 4.76 -28.77 2.46
CA CYS A 186 5.76 -29.73 1.98
C CYS A 186 6.12 -29.41 0.53
N TRP A 187 7.41 -29.11 0.29
CA TRP A 187 7.93 -28.92 -1.05
C TRP A 187 7.83 -30.23 -1.84
N SER A 188 6.92 -30.26 -2.80
CA SER A 188 6.69 -31.42 -3.64
C SER A 188 6.08 -30.94 -4.96
N PRO A 189 6.93 -30.47 -5.90
CA PRO A 189 6.46 -30.00 -7.19
C PRO A 189 5.79 -31.13 -7.97
N SER A 190 4.80 -30.75 -8.77
CA SER A 190 4.21 -31.60 -9.81
C SER A 190 5.19 -31.76 -10.98
N ASP A 191 5.03 -32.81 -11.79
CA ASP A 191 5.86 -33.06 -12.98
C ASP A 191 5.90 -31.84 -13.92
N GLU A 192 4.77 -31.14 -14.06
CA GLU A 192 4.69 -29.90 -14.85
C GLU A 192 5.51 -28.75 -14.26
N ALA A 193 5.54 -28.62 -12.93
CA ALA A 193 6.30 -27.58 -12.24
C ALA A 193 7.80 -27.90 -12.19
N GLU A 194 8.18 -29.19 -12.19
CA GLU A 194 9.58 -29.61 -12.26
C GLU A 194 10.26 -29.12 -13.54
N ALA A 195 9.53 -29.10 -14.67
CA ALA A 195 10.03 -28.53 -15.93
C ALA A 195 10.35 -27.02 -15.83
N ASP A 196 9.71 -26.31 -14.91
CA ASP A 196 9.81 -24.86 -14.74
C ASP A 196 10.79 -24.44 -13.61
N LEU A 197 11.51 -25.38 -12.99
CA LEU A 197 12.36 -25.10 -11.81
C LEU A 197 13.40 -23.99 -12.04
N ALA A 198 13.92 -23.87 -13.26
CA ALA A 198 14.91 -22.84 -13.61
C ALA A 198 14.31 -21.43 -13.71
N ALA A 199 13.00 -21.31 -13.91
CA ALA A 199 12.26 -20.05 -14.07
C ALA A 199 11.36 -19.74 -12.87
N ILE A 200 11.56 -20.44 -11.75
CA ILE A 200 10.67 -20.35 -10.59
C ILE A 200 10.62 -18.93 -10.01
N LYS A 201 9.40 -18.46 -9.80
CA LYS A 201 9.08 -17.25 -9.05
C LYS A 201 8.35 -17.64 -7.75
N ASP A 202 8.01 -16.64 -6.95
CA ASP A 202 7.24 -16.78 -5.71
C ASP A 202 5.72 -16.88 -5.92
N GLU A 203 5.25 -16.97 -7.17
CA GLU A 203 3.82 -16.98 -7.52
C GLU A 203 3.04 -15.78 -6.94
N GLY A 204 3.71 -14.63 -6.81
CA GLY A 204 3.14 -13.40 -6.24
C GLY A 204 3.03 -13.41 -4.71
N MET A 205 3.64 -14.39 -4.04
CA MET A 205 3.64 -14.49 -2.58
C MET A 205 4.79 -13.70 -1.97
N ASP A 206 4.48 -12.54 -1.40
CA ASP A 206 5.46 -11.64 -0.77
C ASP A 206 5.65 -11.93 0.71
N PHE A 207 4.62 -12.43 1.40
CA PHE A 207 4.71 -12.82 2.81
C PHE A 207 3.73 -13.94 3.16
N VAL A 208 4.01 -14.61 4.29
CA VAL A 208 3.10 -15.60 4.89
C VAL A 208 2.99 -15.34 6.38
N VAL A 209 1.76 -15.25 6.88
CA VAL A 209 1.43 -15.15 8.30
C VAL A 209 0.72 -16.42 8.74
N TRP A 210 1.01 -16.92 9.93
CA TRP A 210 0.26 -18.04 10.50
C TRP A 210 0.02 -17.90 11.98
N LYS A 211 -1.10 -18.44 12.44
CA LYS A 211 -1.45 -18.50 13.87
C LYS A 211 -0.90 -19.77 14.50
N SER A 212 -0.03 -19.62 15.50
CA SER A 212 0.44 -20.75 16.31
C SER A 212 -0.41 -20.86 17.58
N LEU A 213 -1.17 -21.95 17.69
CA LEU A 213 -1.95 -22.28 18.91
C LEU A 213 -1.33 -23.45 19.67
N ASP A 214 -0.90 -24.49 18.94
CA ASP A 214 -0.24 -25.67 19.50
C ASP A 214 0.62 -26.40 18.43
N ARG A 215 1.03 -27.65 18.72
CA ARG A 215 1.89 -28.47 17.86
C ARG A 215 1.13 -29.26 16.78
N ARG A 216 -0.20 -29.30 16.81
CA ARG A 216 -1.03 -30.04 15.85
C ARG A 216 -1.09 -29.31 14.50
N LYS A 217 -1.41 -30.05 13.44
CA LYS A 217 -1.72 -29.50 12.12
C LYS A 217 -3.11 -28.84 12.11
N GLY A 218 -3.39 -28.04 11.09
CA GLY A 218 -4.65 -27.31 10.93
C GLY A 218 -4.54 -25.84 11.35
N ARG A 219 -3.38 -25.22 11.14
CA ARG A 219 -3.18 -23.79 11.44
C ARG A 219 -3.85 -22.91 10.40
N LEU A 220 -4.28 -21.73 10.83
CA LEU A 220 -4.72 -20.68 9.92
C LEU A 220 -3.49 -20.02 9.29
N PHE A 221 -3.42 -20.03 7.96
CA PHE A 221 -2.41 -19.34 7.17
C PHE A 221 -3.04 -18.18 6.39
N VAL A 222 -2.33 -17.07 6.32
CA VAL A 222 -2.62 -15.95 5.43
C VAL A 222 -1.43 -15.79 4.49
N LEU A 223 -1.67 -15.95 3.19
CA LEU A 223 -0.67 -15.70 2.14
C LEU A 223 -0.89 -14.30 1.62
N GLY A 224 0.16 -13.50 1.61
CA GLY A 224 0.11 -12.08 1.33
C GLY A 224 0.82 -11.70 0.05
N GLN A 225 0.22 -10.74 -0.65
CA GLN A 225 0.84 -10.04 -1.77
C GLN A 225 0.85 -8.53 -1.49
N CYS A 226 1.90 -7.86 -1.91
CA CYS A 226 2.06 -6.42 -1.89
C CYS A 226 2.04 -5.85 -3.31
N ALA A 227 1.39 -4.70 -3.47
CA ALA A 227 1.39 -3.97 -4.74
C ALA A 227 1.63 -2.48 -4.49
N CYS A 228 2.85 -2.03 -4.80
CA CYS A 228 3.28 -0.64 -4.62
C CYS A 228 3.26 0.20 -5.90
N GLY A 229 3.01 -0.41 -7.07
CA GLY A 229 3.04 0.29 -8.36
C GLY A 229 2.00 1.42 -8.43
N ARG A 230 2.36 2.56 -9.02
CA ARG A 230 1.55 3.79 -8.99
C ARG A 230 0.22 3.66 -9.72
N THR A 231 0.22 3.02 -10.89
CA THR A 231 -0.95 2.96 -11.80
C THR A 231 -1.54 1.57 -11.97
N ASP A 232 -0.78 0.51 -11.66
CA ASP A 232 -1.12 -0.87 -12.00
C ASP A 232 -1.43 -1.75 -10.78
N TRP A 233 -1.37 -1.22 -9.56
CA TRP A 233 -1.56 -2.03 -8.34
C TRP A 233 -2.90 -2.78 -8.33
N HIS A 234 -3.98 -2.17 -8.84
CA HIS A 234 -5.32 -2.74 -8.88
C HIS A 234 -5.47 -3.89 -9.89
N GLN A 235 -4.48 -4.12 -10.75
CA GLN A 235 -4.45 -5.24 -11.70
C GLN A 235 -3.76 -6.47 -11.12
N LYS A 236 -3.10 -6.34 -9.96
CA LYS A 236 -2.29 -7.39 -9.32
C LYS A 236 -3.07 -8.25 -8.33
N THR A 237 -4.40 -8.13 -8.29
CA THR A 237 -5.24 -8.80 -7.28
C THR A 237 -5.28 -10.32 -7.41
N ASP A 238 -4.95 -10.85 -8.58
CA ASP A 238 -4.96 -12.29 -8.88
C ASP A 238 -3.56 -12.90 -9.07
N ASP A 239 -2.50 -12.10 -8.92
CA ASP A 239 -1.11 -12.56 -9.01
C ASP A 239 -0.81 -13.63 -7.97
N LEU A 240 -1.25 -13.42 -6.72
CA LEU A 240 -1.29 -14.48 -5.73
C LEU A 240 -2.46 -15.44 -5.98
N ASN A 241 -2.14 -16.63 -6.49
CA ASN A 241 -3.12 -17.67 -6.78
C ASN A 241 -2.76 -19.00 -6.11
N LEU A 242 -3.66 -19.49 -5.25
CA LEU A 242 -3.49 -20.75 -4.55
C LEU A 242 -3.39 -21.96 -5.49
N SER A 243 -4.00 -21.92 -6.68
CA SER A 243 -3.87 -23.00 -7.66
C SER A 243 -2.47 -23.09 -8.24
N ARG A 244 -1.78 -21.94 -8.42
CA ARG A 244 -0.39 -21.90 -8.87
C ARG A 244 0.55 -22.41 -7.79
N ILE A 245 0.35 -22.00 -6.53
CA ILE A 245 1.12 -22.50 -5.39
C ILE A 245 0.98 -24.02 -5.22
N LYS A 246 -0.22 -24.58 -5.41
CA LYS A 246 -0.47 -26.03 -5.36
C LYS A 246 0.39 -26.85 -6.34
N ARG A 247 0.89 -26.26 -7.42
CA ARG A 247 1.81 -26.96 -8.34
C ARG A 247 3.16 -27.26 -7.71
N TRP A 248 3.53 -26.53 -6.65
CA TRP A 248 4.79 -26.62 -5.91
C TRP A 248 4.67 -27.38 -4.59
N VAL A 249 3.45 -27.48 -4.05
CA VAL A 249 3.14 -28.17 -2.79
C VAL A 249 2.02 -29.20 -3.04
N ARG A 250 2.37 -30.49 -3.04
CA ARG A 250 1.44 -31.60 -3.34
C ARG A 250 0.20 -31.61 -2.44
N GLU A 251 0.35 -31.23 -1.18
CA GLU A 251 -0.75 -31.10 -0.22
C GLU A 251 -0.71 -29.71 0.42
N LEU A 252 -1.79 -28.94 0.28
CA LEU A 252 -1.98 -27.73 1.08
C LEU A 252 -2.25 -28.10 2.55
N PRO A 253 -2.04 -27.17 3.48
CA PRO A 253 -2.50 -27.33 4.86
C PRO A 253 -3.97 -27.75 4.92
N PRO A 254 -4.38 -28.57 5.92
CA PRO A 254 -5.77 -29.03 6.05
C PRO A 254 -6.79 -27.89 6.13
N VAL A 255 -6.38 -26.74 6.68
CA VAL A 255 -7.15 -25.49 6.64
C VAL A 255 -6.67 -24.67 5.45
N GLN A 256 -7.58 -24.37 4.53
CA GLN A 256 -7.24 -23.61 3.33
C GLN A 256 -6.68 -22.23 3.69
N PRO A 257 -5.50 -21.85 3.16
CA PRO A 257 -4.96 -20.51 3.39
C PRO A 257 -5.88 -19.41 2.86
N ILE A 258 -5.93 -18.29 3.57
CA ILE A 258 -6.64 -17.08 3.14
C ILE A 258 -5.65 -16.17 2.40
N ARG A 259 -6.11 -15.49 1.34
CA ARG A 259 -5.30 -14.48 0.65
C ARG A 259 -5.38 -13.13 1.35
N ALA A 260 -4.28 -12.39 1.33
CA ALA A 260 -4.24 -10.99 1.72
C ALA A 260 -3.55 -10.17 0.64
N PHE A 261 -3.98 -8.92 0.51
CA PHE A 261 -3.43 -7.95 -0.43
C PHE A 261 -3.16 -6.65 0.29
N ALA A 262 -1.93 -6.16 0.19
CA ALA A 262 -1.49 -4.93 0.81
C ALA A 262 -1.03 -3.91 -0.24
N THR A 263 -1.43 -2.66 -0.08
CA THR A 263 -0.99 -1.56 -0.94
C THR A 263 -0.76 -0.29 -0.12
N PRO A 264 0.28 0.51 -0.43
CA PRO A 264 0.54 1.78 0.25
C PRO A 264 -0.43 2.88 -0.21
N HIS A 265 -1.18 2.63 -1.28
CA HIS A 265 -2.17 3.54 -1.84
C HIS A 265 -3.43 3.58 -0.96
N ASN A 266 -4.16 4.70 -1.01
CA ASN A 266 -5.52 4.74 -0.48
C ASN A 266 -6.50 4.17 -1.51
N VAL A 267 -7.40 3.28 -1.07
CA VAL A 267 -8.46 2.77 -1.94
C VAL A 267 -9.74 3.55 -1.65
N THR A 268 -10.04 4.50 -2.53
CA THR A 268 -11.24 5.31 -2.48
C THR A 268 -12.49 4.50 -2.81
N ALA A 269 -13.65 4.89 -2.27
CA ALA A 269 -14.95 4.24 -2.44
C ALA A 269 -15.08 2.88 -1.74
N THR A 270 -16.08 2.77 -0.84
CA THR A 270 -16.40 1.54 -0.10
C THR A 270 -16.71 0.37 -1.02
N LEU A 271 -17.42 0.59 -2.14
CA LEU A 271 -17.71 -0.48 -3.10
C LEU A 271 -16.48 -0.93 -3.89
N VAL A 272 -15.56 -0.03 -4.23
CA VAL A 272 -14.28 -0.40 -4.86
C VAL A 272 -13.46 -1.24 -3.90
N PHE A 273 -13.36 -0.82 -2.64
CA PHE A 273 -12.70 -1.58 -1.58
C PHE A 273 -13.33 -2.96 -1.39
N GLY A 274 -14.66 -3.05 -1.31
CA GLY A 274 -15.37 -4.32 -1.17
C GLY A 274 -15.18 -5.26 -2.36
N THR A 275 -15.13 -4.70 -3.58
CA THR A 275 -14.81 -5.46 -4.80
C THR A 275 -13.37 -5.99 -4.75
N LEU A 276 -12.40 -5.16 -4.37
CA LEU A 276 -11.01 -5.56 -4.16
C LEU A 276 -10.91 -6.71 -3.15
N SER A 277 -11.60 -6.62 -2.01
CA SER A 277 -11.61 -7.68 -0.99
C SER A 277 -12.25 -8.98 -1.46
N THR A 278 -13.22 -8.92 -2.37
CA THR A 278 -13.84 -10.11 -2.97
C THR A 278 -12.82 -10.91 -3.79
N TYR A 279 -11.97 -10.22 -4.55
CA TYR A 279 -10.95 -10.87 -5.38
C TYR A 279 -9.69 -11.20 -4.59
N ALA A 280 -9.17 -10.27 -3.79
CA ALA A 280 -7.85 -10.39 -3.20
C ALA A 280 -7.87 -11.00 -1.77
N GLY A 281 -9.04 -11.17 -1.17
CA GLY A 281 -9.20 -11.63 0.21
C GLY A 281 -9.07 -10.48 1.22
N LEU A 282 -8.28 -10.67 2.27
CA LEU A 282 -8.05 -9.63 3.27
C LEU A 282 -7.28 -8.46 2.65
N SER A 283 -7.97 -7.34 2.39
CA SER A 283 -7.33 -6.14 1.83
C SER A 283 -6.83 -5.18 2.91
N PHE A 284 -5.63 -4.66 2.72
CA PHE A 284 -4.95 -3.67 3.57
C PHE A 284 -4.42 -2.53 2.71
N ASP A 285 -5.20 -1.45 2.62
CA ASP A 285 -4.74 -0.18 2.05
C ASP A 285 -4.05 0.67 3.11
N ARG A 286 -3.59 1.87 2.74
CA ARG A 286 -2.96 2.81 3.69
C ARG A 286 -3.76 2.97 4.98
N ILE A 287 -5.06 3.16 4.86
CA ILE A 287 -5.98 3.38 5.99
C ILE A 287 -5.96 2.18 6.94
N ARG A 288 -6.15 0.96 6.44
CA ARG A 288 -6.14 -0.23 7.30
C ARG A 288 -4.77 -0.53 7.89
N LEU A 289 -3.70 -0.32 7.13
CA LEU A 289 -2.34 -0.49 7.62
C LEU A 289 -2.06 0.45 8.81
N THR A 290 -2.40 1.74 8.64
CA THR A 290 -2.28 2.75 9.69
C THR A 290 -3.17 2.42 10.90
N ALA A 291 -4.42 2.02 10.69
CA ALA A 291 -5.34 1.71 11.77
C ALA A 291 -4.85 0.54 12.64
N VAL A 292 -4.37 -0.55 12.02
CA VAL A 292 -3.81 -1.69 12.75
C VAL A 292 -2.56 -1.30 13.52
N ALA A 293 -1.64 -0.57 12.89
CA ALA A 293 -0.39 -0.15 13.51
C ALA A 293 -0.61 0.82 14.68
N ASN A 294 -1.53 1.77 14.55
CA ASN A 294 -1.81 2.78 15.57
C ASN A 294 -2.75 2.31 16.69
N SER A 295 -3.36 1.12 16.54
CA SER A 295 -4.22 0.55 17.58
C SER A 295 -3.46 0.46 18.93
N PRO A 296 -4.13 0.67 20.08
CA PRO A 296 -3.47 0.72 21.38
C PRO A 296 -2.62 -0.51 21.71
N MET A 297 -2.99 -1.69 21.19
CA MET A 297 -2.28 -2.94 21.43
C MET A 297 -0.97 -3.06 20.62
N ASN A 298 -0.86 -2.36 19.50
CA ASN A 298 0.23 -2.54 18.53
C ASN A 298 1.16 -1.32 18.45
N ARG A 299 0.68 -0.15 18.86
CA ARG A 299 1.35 1.15 18.68
C ARG A 299 2.81 1.15 19.14
N ASP A 300 3.09 0.58 20.31
CA ASP A 300 4.45 0.56 20.88
C ASP A 300 5.39 -0.34 20.08
N HIS A 301 4.90 -1.46 19.56
CA HIS A 301 5.67 -2.33 18.68
C HIS A 301 6.08 -1.58 17.42
N PHE A 302 5.12 -0.94 16.74
CA PHE A 302 5.42 -0.24 15.48
C PHE A 302 6.26 1.03 15.69
N SER A 303 6.03 1.78 16.77
CA SER A 303 6.82 2.98 17.08
C SER A 303 8.27 2.66 17.43
N VAL A 304 8.53 1.54 18.11
CA VAL A 304 9.90 1.14 18.48
C VAL A 304 10.60 0.40 17.35
N LYS A 305 9.93 -0.59 16.73
CA LYS A 305 10.55 -1.48 15.74
C LYS A 305 10.67 -0.85 14.37
N HIS A 306 9.64 -0.13 13.91
CA HIS A 306 9.53 0.32 12.52
C HIS A 306 9.78 1.81 12.35
N ALA A 307 9.30 2.66 13.25
CA ALA A 307 9.33 4.12 13.05
C ALA A 307 10.72 4.69 12.69
N PRO A 308 11.86 4.24 13.26
CA PRO A 308 13.17 4.74 12.85
C PRO A 308 13.47 4.49 11.36
N THR A 309 13.16 3.29 10.86
CA THR A 309 13.35 2.95 9.45
C THR A 309 12.34 3.65 8.55
N LEU A 310 11.07 3.68 8.97
CA LEU A 310 10.00 4.37 8.24
C LEU A 310 10.32 5.85 8.06
N LEU A 311 10.77 6.53 9.13
CA LEU A 311 11.18 7.94 9.09
C LEU A 311 12.32 8.17 8.10
N ARG A 312 13.40 7.37 8.18
CA ARG A 312 14.54 7.47 7.25
C ARG A 312 14.09 7.32 5.80
N LEU A 313 13.27 6.31 5.50
CA LEU A 313 12.82 6.03 4.14
C LEU A 313 11.86 7.10 3.62
N THR A 314 10.95 7.60 4.47
CA THR A 314 10.03 8.69 4.14
C THR A 314 10.81 9.97 3.79
N GLN A 315 11.86 10.28 4.56
CA GLN A 315 12.72 11.44 4.31
C GLN A 315 13.44 11.39 2.96
N LEU A 316 13.73 10.20 2.41
CA LEU A 316 14.33 10.09 1.07
C LEU A 316 13.41 10.71 0.01
N VAL A 317 12.11 10.40 0.07
CA VAL A 317 11.12 10.90 -0.90
C VAL A 317 10.86 12.38 -0.70
N ILE A 318 10.69 12.82 0.55
CA ILE A 318 10.41 14.23 0.86
C ILE A 318 11.60 15.13 0.51
N ALA A 319 12.83 14.69 0.76
CA ALA A 319 14.03 15.47 0.47
C ALA A 319 14.33 15.57 -1.03
N GLU A 320 14.11 14.51 -1.79
CA GLU A 320 14.31 14.54 -3.24
C GLU A 320 13.28 15.43 -3.94
N ALA A 321 12.02 15.41 -3.49
CA ALA A 321 11.00 16.32 -3.98
C ALA A 321 11.38 17.81 -3.77
N ARG A 322 12.02 18.15 -2.64
CA ARG A 322 12.54 19.51 -2.40
C ARG A 322 13.71 19.91 -3.31
N LEU A 323 14.52 18.95 -3.77
CA LEU A 323 15.64 19.24 -4.67
C LEU A 323 15.17 19.44 -6.12
N ALA A 324 14.09 18.77 -6.52
CA ALA A 324 13.48 18.94 -7.84
C ALA A 324 12.81 20.32 -8.02
N GLU A 325 12.31 20.93 -6.93
CA GLU A 325 11.69 22.28 -6.97
C GLU A 325 12.72 23.43 -7.07
N VAL A 326 13.99 23.17 -6.75
CA VAL A 326 15.07 24.19 -6.70
C VAL A 326 15.97 24.15 -7.96
N ALA A 327 15.84 23.10 -8.77
CA ALA A 327 16.64 22.86 -9.98
C ALA A 327 15.93 23.36 -11.25
#